data_AF-A0AAP0IEF0-F1
#
_entry.id   AF-A0AAP0IEF0-F1
#
_cell.length_a   1.000
_cell.length_b   1.000
_cell.length_c   1.000
_cell.angle_alpha   90.00
_cell.angle_beta   90.00
_cell.angle_gamma   90.00
#
_symmetry.space_group_name_H-M   'P 1'
#
loop_
_entity.id
_entity.type
_entity.pdbx_description
1 polymer ?
#
loop_
_entity_poly.entity_id
_entity_poly.type
_entity_poly.pdbx_seq_one_letter_code
_entity_poly.pdbx_strand_id
1 'polypeptide(L)' 'MELINNIAKAHGGVSVFGGVGERTREGNYLYMEMKECGVINEQNIVESKVALVYGRMNEPPWELG' A
#
# COMPACT_ATOMS: atom_id res chain seq x y z
N MET A 1 9.35 -5.03 5.71
CA MET A 1 9.53 -6.41 5.22
C MET A 1 8.76 -7.50 5.98
N GLU A 2 8.80 -7.61 7.32
CA GLU A 2 8.06 -8.70 8.02
C GLU A 2 6.53 -8.64 7.87
N LEU A 3 5.94 -7.44 7.93
CA LEU A 3 4.49 -7.26 7.80
C LEU A 3 3.98 -7.70 6.41
N ILE A 4 4.72 -7.36 5.35
CA ILE A 4 4.40 -7.74 3.97
C ILE A 4 4.51 -9.25 3.81
N ASN A 5 5.52 -9.89 4.39
CA ASN A 5 5.69 -11.33 4.36
C ASN A 5 4.54 -12.08 5.07
N ASN A 6 4.02 -11.51 6.16
CA ASN A 6 2.87 -12.06 6.87
C ASN A 6 1.57 -11.85 6.09
N ILE A 7 1.38 -10.69 5.46
CA ILE A 7 0.25 -10.42 4.56
C ILE A 7 0.30 -11.40 3.39
N ALA A 8 1.46 -11.53 2.72
CA ALA A 8 1.76 -12.44 1.61
C ALA A 8 1.50 -13.93 1.90
N LYS A 9 1.63 -14.36 3.17
CA LYS A 9 1.37 -15.74 3.59
C LYS A 9 -0.05 -15.98 4.09
N ALA A 10 -0.73 -14.96 4.64
CA ALA A 10 -2.03 -15.09 5.27
C ALA A 10 -3.23 -14.90 4.32
N HIS A 11 -3.03 -14.92 2.99
CA HIS A 11 -3.93 -14.50 1.89
C HIS A 11 -5.34 -15.15 1.83
N GLY A 12 -6.17 -14.95 2.85
CA GLY A 12 -7.63 -15.12 2.82
C GLY A 12 -8.43 -13.81 2.82
N GLY A 13 -7.82 -12.68 3.20
CA GLY A 13 -8.48 -11.37 3.34
C GLY A 13 -7.80 -10.23 2.58
N VAL A 14 -8.45 -9.07 2.55
CA VAL A 14 -7.94 -7.81 1.97
C VAL A 14 -7.30 -6.97 3.09
N SER A 15 -6.14 -6.36 2.82
CA SER A 15 -5.42 -5.49 3.77
C SER A 15 -5.43 -4.03 3.32
N VAL A 16 -5.46 -3.08 4.26
CA VAL A 16 -5.34 -1.64 3.97
C VAL A 16 -4.12 -1.07 4.69
N PHE A 17 -3.26 -0.37 3.97
CA PHE A 17 -2.12 0.34 4.53
C PHE A 17 -2.33 1.84 4.39
N GLY A 18 -2.36 2.56 5.52
CA GLY A 18 -2.46 4.02 5.56
C GLY A 18 -1.13 4.65 5.97
N GLY A 19 -0.41 5.25 5.03
CA GLY A 19 0.80 6.03 5.28
C GLY A 19 0.46 7.52 5.35
N VAL A 20 0.28 8.07 6.55
CA VAL A 20 0.00 9.50 6.77
C VAL A 20 1.29 10.20 7.18
N GLY A 21 1.73 11.19 6.39
CA GLY A 21 2.97 11.94 6.68
C GLY A 21 4.26 11.27 6.21
N GLU A 22 4.14 10.12 5.54
CA GLU A 22 5.28 9.36 5.03
C GLU A 22 5.99 10.13 3.90
N ARG A 23 7.32 10.00 3.84
CA ARG A 23 8.06 10.56 2.71
C ARG A 23 7.65 9.78 1.46
N THR A 24 7.35 10.47 0.37
CA THR A 24 6.97 9.85 -0.92
C THR A 24 7.96 8.78 -1.39
N ARG A 25 9.24 8.88 -0.99
CA ARG A 25 10.27 7.87 -1.27
C ARG A 25 10.01 6.53 -0.57
N GLU A 26 9.53 6.54 0.66
CA GLU A 26 9.24 5.34 1.45
C GLU A 26 7.97 4.63 0.93
N GLY A 27 6.93 5.40 0.59
CA GLY A 27 5.73 4.86 -0.06
C GLY A 27 6.02 4.23 -1.42
N ASN A 28 6.91 4.84 -2.23
CA ASN A 28 7.31 4.26 -3.51
C ASN A 28 8.09 2.95 -3.35
N TYR A 29 8.98 2.86 -2.35
CA TYR A 29 9.71 1.63 -2.07
C TYR A 29 8.75 0.51 -1.61
N LEU A 30 7.80 0.84 -0.74
CA LEU A 30 6.78 -0.09 -0.27
C LEU A 30 5.89 -0.61 -1.41
N TYR A 31 5.47 0.27 -2.32
CA TYR A 31 4.70 -0.11 -3.50
C TYR A 31 5.45 -1.11 -4.38
N MET A 32 6.74 -0.85 -4.65
CA MET A 32 7.58 -1.74 -5.45
C MET A 32 7.76 -3.12 -4.78
N GLU A 33 8.02 -3.16 -3.46
CA GLU A 33 8.11 -4.44 -2.72
C GLU A 33 6.79 -5.23 -2.79
N MET A 34 5.64 -4.57 -2.64
CA MET A 34 4.34 -5.24 -2.71
C MET A 34 4.02 -5.77 -4.12
N LYS A 35 4.50 -5.10 -5.16
CA LYS A 35 4.42 -5.57 -6.55
C LYS A 35 5.32 -6.79 -6.78
N GLU A 36 6.58 -6.73 -6.37
CA GLU A 36 7.53 -7.85 -6.51
C GLU A 36 7.09 -9.09 -5.72
N CYS A 37 6.43 -8.89 -4.58
CA CYS A 37 5.88 -9.98 -3.77
C CYS A 37 4.53 -10.51 -4.28
N GLY A 38 3.96 -9.96 -5.37
CA GLY A 38 2.69 -10.39 -5.94
C GLY A 38 1.45 -10.03 -5.11
N VAL A 39 1.59 -9.13 -4.14
CA VAL A 39 0.48 -8.63 -3.32
C VAL A 39 -0.35 -7.60 -4.11
N ILE A 40 0.32 -6.81 -4.94
CA ILE A 40 -0.28 -5.90 -5.93
C ILE A 40 -0.07 -6.50 -7.33
N ASN A 41 -1.17 -6.69 -8.05
CA ASN A 41 -1.18 -7.09 -9.44
C ASN A 41 -1.56 -5.88 -10.30
N GLU A 42 -0.57 -5.27 -10.97
CA GLU A 42 -0.80 -4.13 -11.87
C GLU A 42 -1.55 -4.50 -13.14
N GLN A 43 -1.44 -5.74 -13.61
CA GLN A 43 -2.16 -6.21 -14.80
C GLN A 43 -3.63 -6.53 -14.49
N ASN A 44 -3.92 -6.94 -13.25
CA ASN A 44 -5.26 -7.22 -12.78
C ASN A 44 -5.48 -6.67 -11.36
N ILE A 45 -5.89 -5.40 -11.29
CA ILE A 45 -6.12 -4.70 -10.01
C ILE A 45 -7.14 -5.44 -9.14
N VAL A 46 -8.10 -6.16 -9.72
CA VAL A 46 -9.13 -6.91 -9.00
C VAL A 46 -8.53 -8.06 -8.17
N GLU A 47 -7.40 -8.60 -8.60
CA GLU A 47 -6.68 -9.66 -7.89
C GLU A 47 -5.74 -9.12 -6.79
N SER A 48 -5.52 -7.80 -6.76
CA SER A 48 -4.71 -7.17 -5.71
C SER A 48 -5.41 -7.30 -4.36
N LYS A 49 -4.69 -7.74 -3.33
CA LYS A 49 -5.26 -7.94 -1.97
C LYS A 49 -4.88 -6.84 -0.98
N VAL A 50 -4.36 -5.72 -1.48
CA VAL A 50 -3.94 -4.59 -0.65
C VAL A 50 -4.39 -3.26 -1.27
N ALA A 51 -4.88 -2.36 -0.43
CA ALA A 51 -5.07 -0.95 -0.77
C ALA A 51 -4.01 -0.10 -0.04
N LEU A 52 -3.29 0.74 -0.78
CA LEU A 52 -2.31 1.68 -0.24
C LEU A 52 -2.91 3.09 -0.28
N VAL A 53 -3.04 3.72 0.87
CA VAL A 53 -3.48 5.11 1.01
C VAL A 53 -2.31 5.93 1.52
N TYR A 54 -1.83 6.87 0.71
CA TYR A 54 -0.75 7.80 1.09
C TYR A 54 -1.34 9.20 1.27
N GLY A 55 -1.24 9.77 2.46
CA GLY A 55 -1.52 11.18 2.71
C GLY A 55 -0.21 11.92 2.87
N ARG A 56 0.09 12.89 2.01
CA ARG A 56 1.33 13.67 2.15
C ARG A 56 1.19 14.66 3.30
N MET A 57 2.28 14.86 4.04
CA MET A 57 2.34 15.88 5.11
C MET A 57 2.13 17.33 4.61
N ASN A 58 2.11 17.54 3.29
CA ASN A 58 1.89 18.83 2.65
C ASN A 58 0.50 18.97 2.00
N GLU A 59 -0.42 18.03 2.21
CA GLU A 59 -1.79 18.17 1.74
C GLU A 59 -2.57 19.07 2.71
N PRO A 60 -3.10 20.22 2.24
CA PRO A 60 -3.93 21.08 3.08
C PRO A 60 -5.20 20.32 3.53
N PRO A 61 -5.67 20.53 4.77
CA PRO A 61 -6.70 19.71 5.43
C PRO A 61 -8.10 19.73 4.78
N TRP A 62 -8.29 20.37 3.62
CA TRP A 62 -9.59 20.61 3.00
C TRP A 62 -10.01 19.62 1.89
N GLU A 63 -9.20 18.61 1.52
CA GLU A 63 -9.56 17.65 0.45
C GLU A 63 -10.42 16.45 0.91
N LEU A 64 -11.05 16.52 2.08
CA LEU A 64 -11.96 15.48 2.62
C LEU A 64 -13.43 15.95 2.67
N GLY A 65 -13.88 16.75 1.69
CA GLY A 65 -15.26 17.24 1.56
C GLY A 65 -16.00 16.61 0.39
#